data_AF-A0A2W4L3D0-F1
#
_entry.id   AF-A0A2W4L3D0-F1
#
_cell.length_a   1.000
_cell.length_b   1.000
_cell.length_c   1.000
_cell.angle_alpha   90.00
_cell.angle_beta   90.00
_cell.angle_gamma   90.00
#
_symmetry.space_group_name_H-M   'P 1'
#
loop_
_entity.id
_entity.type
_entity.pdbx_description
1 polymer ?
#
loop_
_entity_poly.entity_id
_entity_poly.type
_entity_poly.pdbx_seq_one_letter_code
_entity_poly.pdbx_strand_id
1 'polypeptide(L)'
;MADLPHLYEAWCALTVASAMLALGSLQEQRLVTSSSPADSPADDLDLTVALAEDLPLLRVARGDTTLTLRYQPRYRPLARERSASGPRSPLGSLDRHTRVPDLAIEVERPGTPLRVFVLDAKYRLEADGGVPQDALAEAYAYLGAIGAAGERRTLGAALLYPGRGAPERYPSGVGAIPLLPGETDHLAAELCAWLDAAT
;
A
#
# COMPACT_ATOMS: atom_id res chain seq x y z
N MET A 1 -7.88 22.78 10.19
CA MET A 1 -9.03 21.94 9.81
C MET A 1 -8.45 20.84 8.93
N ALA A 2 -8.50 19.57 9.35
CA ALA A 2 -7.84 18.49 8.61
C ALA A 2 -8.55 18.22 7.29
N ASP A 3 -7.79 17.96 6.23
CA ASP A 3 -8.29 17.55 4.93
C ASP A 3 -8.81 16.11 5.01
N LEU A 4 -10.14 15.91 4.88
CA LEU A 4 -10.80 14.62 5.08
C LEU A 4 -10.23 13.50 4.18
N PRO A 5 -10.01 13.73 2.86
CA PRO A 5 -9.28 12.80 2.01
C PRO A 5 -7.94 12.35 2.59
N HIS A 6 -7.10 13.29 3.05
CA HIS A 6 -5.79 12.96 3.60
C HIS A 6 -5.90 12.18 4.92
N LEU A 7 -6.87 12.54 5.78
CA LEU A 7 -7.14 11.78 7.01
C LEU A 7 -7.58 10.34 6.69
N TYR A 8 -8.44 10.18 5.68
CA TYR A 8 -8.91 8.87 5.24
C TYR A 8 -7.77 8.02 4.66
N GLU A 9 -6.88 8.62 3.86
CA GLU A 9 -5.68 7.98 3.32
C GLU A 9 -4.74 7.50 4.44
N ALA A 10 -4.41 8.38 5.39
CA ALA A 10 -3.56 8.03 6.53
C ALA A 10 -4.20 6.93 7.40
N TRP A 11 -5.51 7.00 7.61
CA TRP A 11 -6.25 5.96 8.31
C TRP A 11 -6.23 4.62 7.55
N CYS A 12 -6.37 4.65 6.22
CA CYS A 12 -6.22 3.45 5.38
C CYS A 12 -4.81 2.85 5.52
N ALA A 13 -3.75 3.66 5.52
CA ALA A 13 -2.38 3.20 5.71
C ALA A 13 -2.20 2.42 7.02
N LEU A 14 -2.74 2.95 8.13
CA LEU A 14 -2.71 2.28 9.43
C LEU A 14 -3.56 1.02 9.45
N THR A 15 -4.72 1.05 8.80
CA THR A 15 -5.63 -0.10 8.73
C THR A 15 -5.04 -1.24 7.90
N VAL A 16 -4.39 -0.93 6.78
CA VAL A 16 -3.64 -1.90 5.96
C VAL A 16 -2.46 -2.47 6.74
N ALA A 17 -1.69 -1.64 7.47
CA ALA A 17 -0.62 -2.11 8.33
C ALA A 17 -1.14 -3.09 9.39
N SER A 18 -2.24 -2.75 10.05
CA SER A 18 -2.89 -3.62 11.04
C SER A 18 -3.40 -4.92 10.43
N ALA A 19 -4.03 -4.87 9.26
CA ALA A 19 -4.47 -6.05 8.53
C ALA A 19 -3.30 -6.96 8.12
N MET A 20 -2.17 -6.39 7.71
CA MET A 20 -0.96 -7.14 7.37
C MET A 20 -0.36 -7.88 8.57
N LEU A 21 -0.47 -7.34 9.80
CA LEU A 21 -0.04 -8.03 11.01
C LEU A 21 -0.82 -9.33 11.26
N ALA A 22 -2.06 -9.43 10.77
CA ALA A 22 -2.85 -10.66 10.86
C ALA A 22 -2.40 -11.74 9.84
N LEU A 23 -1.59 -11.37 8.84
CA LEU A 23 -1.17 -12.28 7.77
C LEU A 23 0.13 -13.04 8.08
N GLY A 24 0.88 -12.64 9.11
CA GLY A 24 2.18 -13.24 9.40
C GLY A 24 2.86 -12.66 10.63
N SER A 25 4.14 -12.98 10.81
CA SER A 25 4.94 -12.49 11.94
C SER A 25 5.63 -11.17 11.61
N LEU A 26 5.53 -10.21 12.54
CA LEU A 26 6.21 -8.93 12.42
C LEU A 26 7.74 -9.11 12.41
N GLN A 27 8.40 -8.56 11.40
CA GLN A 27 9.86 -8.50 11.33
C GLN A 27 10.39 -7.11 11.69
N GLU A 28 9.74 -6.06 11.18
CA GLU A 28 10.17 -4.67 11.35
C GLU A 28 8.96 -3.73 11.32
N GLN A 29 8.96 -2.71 12.18
CA GLN A 29 7.98 -1.63 12.16
C GLN A 29 8.66 -0.28 12.31
N ARG A 30 8.16 0.73 11.58
CA ARG A 30 8.60 2.13 11.66
C ARG A 30 7.44 3.10 11.84
N LEU A 31 6.24 2.58 12.08
CA LEU A 31 5.00 3.33 12.19
C LEU A 31 4.91 4.07 13.52
N VAL A 32 5.29 3.41 14.61
CA VAL A 32 5.16 3.93 15.97
C VAL A 32 6.55 4.17 16.54
N THR A 33 6.82 5.41 16.92
CA THR A 33 8.00 5.80 17.69
C THR A 33 7.58 6.25 19.07
N SER A 34 8.38 5.88 20.07
CA SER A 34 8.20 6.34 21.44
C SER A 34 9.29 7.35 21.78
N SER A 35 8.90 8.51 22.30
CA SER A 35 9.82 9.44 22.95
C SER A 35 9.46 9.58 24.42
N SER A 36 10.47 9.52 25.29
CA SER A 36 10.33 9.96 26.68
C SER A 36 10.85 11.39 26.76
N PRO A 37 10.03 12.37 27.19
CA PRO A 37 10.56 13.67 27.56
C PRO A 37 11.59 13.49 28.68
N ALA A 38 12.73 14.18 28.60
CA ALA A 38 13.86 13.97 29.52
C ALA A 38 13.53 14.25 31.00
N ASP A 39 12.45 14.99 31.27
CA ASP A 39 12.04 15.45 32.60
C ASP A 39 10.63 14.97 33.02
N SER A 40 10.03 14.01 32.30
CA SER A 40 8.71 13.46 32.65
C SER A 40 8.83 12.19 33.52
N PRO A 41 7.85 11.93 34.41
CA PRO A 41 7.79 10.68 35.17
C PRO A 41 7.81 9.47 34.21
N ALA A 42 8.35 8.34 34.67
CA ALA A 42 8.67 7.15 33.85
C ALA A 42 7.50 6.52 33.06
N ASP A 43 6.26 7.02 33.24
CA ASP A 43 5.04 6.54 32.61
C ASP A 43 4.48 7.47 31.50
N ASP A 44 5.08 8.64 31.26
CA ASP A 44 4.67 9.55 30.16
C ASP A 44 5.40 9.18 28.86
N LEU A 45 4.90 8.12 28.21
CA LEU A 45 5.33 7.72 26.87
C LEU A 45 4.53 8.50 25.81
N ASP A 46 5.20 9.41 25.11
CA ASP A 46 4.64 10.01 23.91
C ASP A 46 4.82 9.03 22.73
N LEU A 47 3.69 8.47 22.27
CA LEU A 47 3.65 7.64 21.08
C LEU A 47 3.31 8.49 19.86
N THR A 48 4.24 8.56 18.92
CA THR A 48 4.04 9.24 17.63
C THR A 48 3.82 8.21 16.53
N VAL A 49 2.82 8.44 15.70
CA VAL A 49 2.60 7.68 14.47
C VAL A 49 3.15 8.48 13.29
N ALA A 50 4.08 7.89 12.54
CA ALA A 50 4.70 8.50 11.37
C ALA A 50 4.55 7.62 10.13
N LEU A 51 4.05 8.21 9.04
CA LEU A 51 3.95 7.56 7.74
C LEU A 51 5.14 8.01 6.88
N ALA A 52 6.27 7.31 6.98
CA ALA A 52 7.46 7.60 6.17
C ALA A 52 7.24 7.21 4.70
N GLU A 53 7.57 8.11 3.77
CA GLU A 53 7.41 7.88 2.32
C GLU A 53 8.62 7.16 1.69
N ASP A 54 9.81 7.36 2.28
CA ASP A 54 11.09 6.87 1.76
C ASP A 54 11.46 5.48 2.29
N LEU A 55 10.88 5.09 3.42
CA LEU A 55 11.18 3.86 4.14
C LEU A 55 9.93 2.98 4.27
N PRO A 56 10.08 1.65 4.33
CA PRO A 56 8.95 0.77 4.64
C PRO A 56 8.31 1.12 5.98
N LEU A 57 6.98 1.12 6.02
CA LEU A 57 6.21 1.28 7.25
C LEU A 57 6.28 0.03 8.11
N LEU A 58 6.16 -1.13 7.46
CA LEU A 58 5.99 -2.43 8.10
C LEU A 58 6.57 -3.54 7.22
N ARG A 59 7.21 -4.53 7.84
CA ARG A 59 7.62 -5.77 7.18
C ARG A 59 7.11 -6.97 7.96
N VAL A 60 6.42 -7.88 7.27
CA VAL A 60 5.81 -9.07 7.84
C VAL A 60 6.30 -10.30 7.08
N ALA A 61 6.70 -11.34 7.80
CA ALA A 61 6.98 -12.65 7.23
C ALA A 61 5.73 -13.51 7.21
N ARG A 62 5.40 -14.05 6.03
CA ARG A 62 4.32 -15.04 5.82
C ARG A 62 4.93 -16.27 5.17
N GLY A 63 5.32 -17.25 5.99
CA GLY A 63 6.08 -18.42 5.50
C GLY A 63 7.46 -18.01 4.98
N ASP A 64 7.76 -18.35 3.73
CA ASP A 64 8.97 -17.94 3.01
C ASP A 64 8.84 -16.57 2.30
N THR A 65 7.63 -15.99 2.33
CA THR A 65 7.33 -14.72 1.68
C THR A 65 7.53 -13.56 2.65
N THR A 66 8.19 -12.50 2.20
CA THR A 66 8.25 -11.22 2.93
C THR A 66 7.30 -10.21 2.28
N LEU A 67 6.40 -9.65 3.09
CA LEU A 67 5.48 -8.58 2.70
C LEU A 67 6.00 -7.26 3.28
N THR A 68 6.20 -6.27 2.42
CA THR A 68 6.72 -4.96 2.79
C THR A 68 5.71 -3.88 2.43
N LEU A 69 5.18 -3.18 3.45
CA LEU A 69 4.25 -2.06 3.25
C LEU A 69 5.02 -0.76 3.02
N ARG A 70 4.68 -0.05 1.96
CA ARG A 70 5.20 1.28 1.64
C ARG A 70 4.06 2.29 1.53
N TYR A 71 4.31 3.50 2.02
CA TYR A 71 3.42 4.65 1.90
C TYR A 71 3.95 5.62 0.85
N GLN A 72 3.07 6.06 -0.05
CA GLN A 72 3.37 6.92 -1.19
C GLN A 72 4.66 6.57 -1.96
N PRO A 73 4.94 5.27 -2.26
CA PRO A 73 6.18 4.90 -2.96
C PRO A 73 6.23 5.53 -4.35
N ARG A 74 7.38 6.11 -4.69
CA ARG A 74 7.57 6.84 -5.95
C ARG A 74 8.24 5.97 -7.01
N TYR A 75 7.45 5.33 -7.88
CA TYR A 75 7.95 4.54 -9.00
C TYR A 75 8.30 5.45 -10.18
N ARG A 76 9.58 5.81 -10.32
CA ARG A 76 10.07 6.72 -11.37
C ARG A 76 10.31 5.99 -12.70
N PRO A 77 10.25 6.68 -13.85
CA PRO A 77 10.53 6.09 -15.17
C PRO A 77 11.90 5.41 -15.25
N LEU A 78 11.94 4.10 -15.55
CA LEU A 78 13.17 3.31 -15.59
C LEU A 78 14.17 3.79 -16.65
N ALA A 79 13.69 4.35 -17.76
CA ALA A 79 14.54 4.86 -18.85
C ALA A 79 15.38 6.10 -18.44
N ARG A 80 15.01 6.80 -17.36
CA ARG A 80 15.68 8.02 -16.90
C ARG A 80 16.74 7.78 -15.81
N GLU A 81 16.86 6.56 -15.29
CA GLU A 81 17.69 6.27 -14.11
C GLU A 81 19.09 5.73 -14.45
N ARG A 82 19.82 6.42 -15.35
CA ARG A 82 21.27 6.17 -15.53
C ARG A 82 22.13 6.87 -14.47
N SER A 83 21.58 7.74 -13.62
CA SER A 83 22.37 8.52 -12.66
C SER A 83 21.54 8.96 -11.45
N ALA A 84 21.54 8.16 -10.36
CA ALA A 84 21.18 8.64 -9.02
C ALA A 84 21.72 7.66 -7.96
N SER A 85 22.55 8.19 -7.06
CA SER A 85 23.10 7.52 -5.89
C SER A 85 22.09 7.57 -4.74
N GLY A 86 21.31 6.49 -4.59
CA GLY A 86 20.38 6.23 -3.49
C GLY A 86 20.00 4.75 -3.47
N PRO A 87 19.42 4.22 -2.37
CA PRO A 87 18.95 2.84 -2.33
C PRO A 87 17.89 2.65 -3.42
N ARG A 88 18.20 1.81 -4.41
CA ARG A 88 17.37 1.59 -5.60
C ARG A 88 16.20 0.68 -5.24
N SER A 89 14.97 1.14 -5.42
CA SER A 89 13.86 0.19 -5.56
C SER A 89 14.10 -0.60 -6.86
N PRO A 90 14.00 -1.93 -6.84
CA PRO A 90 14.11 -2.72 -8.07
C PRO A 90 12.91 -2.49 -9.00
N LEU A 91 11.86 -1.81 -8.54
CA LEU A 91 10.66 -1.45 -9.29
C LEU A 91 10.68 0.02 -9.71
N GLY A 92 10.15 0.30 -10.89
CA GLY A 92 9.93 1.64 -11.40
C GLY A 92 8.76 1.70 -12.36
N SER A 93 8.55 2.86 -12.98
CA SER A 93 7.56 3.02 -14.04
C SER A 93 8.12 2.56 -15.39
N LEU A 94 7.34 1.73 -16.08
CA LEU A 94 7.56 1.25 -17.45
C LEU A 94 7.17 2.30 -18.50
N ASP A 95 6.51 3.37 -18.08
CA ASP A 95 6.19 4.50 -18.95
C ASP A 95 6.95 5.77 -18.54
N ARG A 96 6.61 6.90 -19.18
CA ARG A 96 7.29 8.19 -18.98
C ARG A 96 6.87 8.94 -17.71
N HIS A 97 5.90 8.44 -16.96
CA HIS A 97 5.30 9.10 -15.80
C HIS A 97 5.77 8.44 -14.50
N THR A 98 6.01 9.26 -13.46
CA THR A 98 6.18 8.74 -12.10
C THR A 98 4.81 8.28 -11.60
N ARG A 99 4.76 7.06 -11.05
CA ARG A 99 3.55 6.51 -10.41
C ARG A 99 3.74 6.59 -8.90
N VAL A 100 2.76 7.18 -8.20
CA VAL A 100 2.79 7.38 -6.75
C VAL A 100 1.43 6.95 -6.20
N PRO A 101 1.19 5.63 -6.03
CA PRO A 101 0.00 5.18 -5.33
C PRO A 101 0.11 5.54 -3.84
N ASP A 102 -1.02 5.62 -3.15
CA ASP A 102 -1.02 5.90 -1.70
C ASP A 102 -0.31 4.79 -0.91
N LEU A 103 -0.48 3.54 -1.31
CA LEU A 103 0.09 2.37 -0.65
C LEU A 103 0.56 1.31 -1.64
N ALA A 104 1.61 0.59 -1.25
CA ALA A 104 2.04 -0.61 -1.96
C ALA A 104 2.49 -1.70 -1.00
N ILE A 105 2.11 -2.94 -1.30
CA ILE A 105 2.60 -4.14 -0.64
C ILE A 105 3.57 -4.81 -1.61
N GLU A 106 4.86 -4.64 -1.35
CA GLU A 106 5.92 -5.36 -2.05
C GLU A 106 6.00 -6.79 -1.54
N VAL A 107 6.04 -7.76 -2.46
CA VAL A 107 5.99 -9.20 -2.19
C VAL A 107 7.26 -9.84 -2.70
N GLU A 108 8.11 -10.23 -1.76
CA GLU A 108 9.38 -10.90 -2.04
C GLU A 108 9.27 -12.39 -1.68
N ARG A 109 9.55 -13.27 -2.65
CA ARG A 109 9.66 -14.72 -2.42
C ARG A 109 10.98 -15.24 -2.96
N PRO A 110 11.62 -16.23 -2.30
CA PRO A 110 12.87 -16.80 -2.75
C PRO A 110 12.82 -17.25 -4.21
N GLY A 111 13.79 -16.81 -5.00
CA GLY A 111 13.92 -17.20 -6.42
C GLY A 111 12.90 -16.59 -7.37
N THR A 112 12.02 -15.69 -6.91
CA THR A 112 11.04 -15.00 -7.76
C THR A 112 11.35 -13.50 -7.87
N PRO A 113 11.04 -12.85 -9.01
CA PRO A 113 11.15 -11.40 -9.11
C PRO A 113 10.23 -10.70 -8.11
N LEU A 114 10.67 -9.57 -7.53
CA LEU A 114 9.83 -8.74 -6.66
C LEU A 114 8.53 -8.36 -7.38
N ARG A 115 7.41 -8.53 -6.69
CA ARG A 115 6.07 -8.14 -7.15
C ARG A 115 5.48 -7.08 -6.23
N VAL A 116 4.42 -6.43 -6.69
CA VAL A 116 3.75 -5.38 -5.90
C VAL A 116 2.24 -5.47 -6.02
N PHE A 117 1.52 -5.37 -4.91
CA PHE A 117 0.09 -5.12 -4.91
C PHE A 117 -0.16 -3.66 -4.53
N VAL A 118 -0.93 -2.94 -5.34
CA VAL A 118 -1.16 -1.50 -5.18
C VAL A 118 -2.49 -1.25 -4.49
N LEU A 119 -2.50 -0.33 -3.54
CA LEU A 119 -3.68 0.12 -2.83
C LEU A 119 -3.74 1.64 -2.90
N ASP A 120 -4.93 2.18 -3.19
CA ASP A 120 -5.08 3.62 -3.40
C ASP A 120 -6.37 4.11 -2.76
N ALA A 121 -6.27 5.03 -1.81
CA ALA A 121 -7.41 5.50 -1.03
C ALA A 121 -8.19 6.57 -1.81
N LYS A 122 -9.52 6.44 -1.80
CA LYS A 122 -10.43 7.37 -2.48
C LYS A 122 -11.61 7.65 -1.58
N TYR A 123 -11.66 8.88 -1.05
CA TYR A 123 -12.73 9.32 -0.15
C TYR A 123 -14.03 9.68 -0.87
N ARG A 124 -13.94 10.12 -2.13
CA ARG A 124 -15.12 10.49 -2.93
C ARG A 124 -15.75 9.27 -3.61
N LEU A 125 -17.07 9.29 -3.68
CA LEU A 125 -17.90 8.32 -4.39
C LEU A 125 -18.74 9.02 -5.45
N GLU A 126 -19.14 8.26 -6.45
CA GLU A 126 -20.16 8.65 -7.41
C GLU A 126 -21.56 8.64 -6.77
N ALA A 127 -22.54 9.21 -7.46
CA ALA A 127 -23.92 9.32 -6.96
C ALA A 127 -24.60 7.96 -6.69
N ASP A 128 -24.13 6.89 -7.35
CA ASP A 128 -24.58 5.51 -7.14
C ASP A 128 -23.82 4.79 -6.00
N GLY A 129 -22.87 5.46 -5.35
CA GLY A 129 -22.02 4.91 -4.29
C GLY A 129 -20.78 4.18 -4.81
N GLY A 130 -20.56 4.12 -6.12
CA GLY A 130 -19.39 3.51 -6.74
C GLY A 130 -18.13 4.38 -6.62
N VAL A 131 -16.98 3.76 -6.87
CA VAL A 131 -15.73 4.49 -7.02
C VAL A 131 -15.72 5.30 -8.33
N PRO A 132 -15.17 6.53 -8.34
CA PRO A 132 -15.11 7.34 -9.55
C PRO A 132 -14.36 6.68 -10.71
N GLN A 133 -14.84 6.92 -11.93
CA GLN A 133 -14.24 6.34 -13.14
C GLN A 133 -12.76 6.73 -13.32
N ASP A 134 -12.39 7.95 -12.97
CA ASP A 134 -11.03 8.44 -13.07
C ASP A 134 -10.10 7.80 -12.02
N ALA A 135 -10.62 7.46 -10.84
CA ALA A 135 -9.88 6.65 -9.86
C ALA A 135 -9.63 5.22 -10.38
N LEU A 136 -10.61 4.61 -11.06
CA LEU A 136 -10.40 3.32 -11.72
C LEU A 136 -9.34 3.43 -12.82
N ALA A 137 -9.37 4.49 -13.63
CA ALA A 137 -8.36 4.73 -14.66
C ALA A 137 -6.94 4.85 -14.06
N GLU A 138 -6.81 5.47 -12.90
CA GLU A 138 -5.56 5.55 -12.14
C GLU A 138 -5.08 4.18 -11.66
N ALA A 139 -5.97 3.34 -11.10
CA ALA A 139 -5.64 1.96 -10.73
C ALA A 139 -5.20 1.12 -11.94
N TYR A 140 -5.85 1.26 -13.10
CA TYR A 140 -5.41 0.63 -14.34
C TYR A 140 -4.02 1.10 -14.78
N ALA A 141 -3.73 2.40 -14.60
CA ALA A 141 -2.41 2.94 -14.91
C ALA A 141 -1.33 2.36 -13.98
N TYR A 142 -1.59 2.23 -12.68
CA TYR A 142 -0.67 1.57 -11.74
C TYR A 142 -0.45 0.10 -12.09
N LEU A 143 -1.53 -0.61 -12.41
CA LEU A 143 -1.46 -2.01 -12.82
C LEU A 143 -0.53 -2.18 -14.02
N GLY A 144 -0.70 -1.40 -15.08
CA GLY A 144 0.07 -1.54 -16.32
C GLY A 144 1.48 -0.97 -16.26
N ALA A 145 1.70 0.08 -15.48
CA ALA A 145 2.93 0.88 -15.56
C ALA A 145 3.99 0.48 -14.52
N ILE A 146 3.67 -0.19 -13.42
CA ILE A 146 4.68 -0.51 -12.40
C ILE A 146 5.35 -1.85 -12.72
N GLY A 147 6.68 -1.84 -12.79
CA GLY A 147 7.43 -3.00 -13.24
C GLY A 147 8.94 -2.88 -13.15
N ALA A 148 9.62 -3.86 -13.75
CA ALA A 148 11.07 -3.95 -13.80
C ALA A 148 11.49 -4.71 -15.06
N ALA A 149 12.60 -4.29 -15.68
CA ALA A 149 13.14 -4.92 -16.89
C ALA A 149 12.12 -5.04 -18.05
N GLY A 150 11.26 -4.03 -18.23
CA GLY A 150 10.25 -4.03 -19.29
C GLY A 150 9.01 -4.88 -19.01
N GLU A 151 8.97 -5.59 -17.87
CA GLU A 151 7.85 -6.44 -17.49
C GLU A 151 7.05 -5.83 -16.34
N ARG A 152 5.73 -5.94 -16.43
CA ARG A 152 4.81 -5.63 -15.32
C ARG A 152 5.16 -6.49 -14.11
N ARG A 153 5.28 -5.85 -12.94
CA ARG A 153 5.47 -6.54 -11.65
C ARG A 153 4.29 -6.38 -10.69
N THR A 154 3.27 -5.63 -11.07
CA THR A 154 2.03 -5.50 -10.31
C THR A 154 1.21 -6.79 -10.31
N LEU A 155 0.83 -7.28 -9.13
CA LEU A 155 -0.08 -8.40 -8.89
C LEU A 155 -1.53 -8.00 -9.14
N GLY A 156 -1.88 -6.77 -8.72
CA GLY A 156 -3.20 -6.18 -8.83
C GLY A 156 -3.16 -4.75 -8.28
N ALA A 157 -4.25 -4.01 -8.51
CA ALA A 157 -4.45 -2.68 -7.95
C ALA A 157 -5.88 -2.57 -7.41
N ALA A 158 -6.05 -2.18 -6.16
CA ALA A 158 -7.36 -2.01 -5.56
C ALA A 158 -7.54 -0.62 -4.96
N LEU A 159 -8.72 -0.03 -5.17
CA LEU A 159 -9.12 1.21 -4.54
C LEU A 159 -9.69 0.94 -3.14
N LEU A 160 -9.29 1.71 -2.13
CA LEU A 160 -9.91 1.69 -0.80
C LEU A 160 -10.89 2.85 -0.71
N TYR A 161 -12.16 2.61 -0.39
CA TYR A 161 -13.17 3.68 -0.38
C TYR A 161 -14.16 3.55 0.78
N PRO A 162 -14.74 4.66 1.28
CA PRO A 162 -15.61 4.65 2.46
C PRO A 162 -16.96 4.04 2.09
N GLY A 163 -17.07 2.71 2.18
CA GLY A 163 -18.24 1.97 1.76
C GLY A 163 -18.47 0.72 2.59
N ARG A 164 -19.56 0.02 2.29
CA ARG A 164 -19.88 -1.31 2.84
C ARG A 164 -20.25 -2.24 1.69
N GLY A 165 -20.11 -3.54 1.92
CA GLY A 165 -20.53 -4.56 0.98
C GLY A 165 -19.37 -5.42 0.54
N ALA A 166 -19.61 -6.18 -0.53
CA ALA A 166 -18.58 -7.04 -1.09
C ALA A 166 -17.55 -6.22 -1.88
N PRO A 167 -16.27 -6.61 -1.84
CA PRO A 167 -15.25 -6.01 -2.69
C PRO A 167 -15.52 -6.36 -4.15
N GLU A 168 -15.26 -5.38 -5.02
CA GLU A 168 -15.30 -5.54 -6.45
C GLU A 168 -13.96 -6.06 -6.96
N ARG A 169 -13.99 -7.13 -7.75
CA ARG A 169 -12.81 -7.70 -8.39
C ARG A 169 -13.07 -7.86 -9.88
N TYR A 170 -12.37 -7.09 -10.70
CA TYR A 170 -12.50 -7.19 -12.14
C TYR A 170 -11.50 -8.20 -12.70
N PRO A 171 -11.82 -8.91 -13.80
CA PRO A 171 -10.91 -9.88 -14.43
C PRO A 171 -9.55 -9.31 -14.85
N SER A 172 -9.43 -7.99 -14.96
CA SER A 172 -8.17 -7.29 -15.27
C SER A 172 -7.14 -7.35 -14.14
N GLY A 173 -7.55 -7.64 -12.91
CA GLY A 173 -6.72 -7.49 -11.71
C GLY A 173 -6.80 -6.09 -11.08
N VAL A 174 -7.75 -5.25 -11.52
CA VAL A 174 -8.17 -4.04 -10.80
C VAL A 174 -9.41 -4.34 -9.95
N GLY A 175 -9.57 -3.66 -8.83
CA GLY A 175 -10.77 -3.78 -8.01
C GLY A 175 -11.00 -2.59 -7.07
N ALA A 176 -11.99 -2.74 -6.22
CA ALA A 176 -12.31 -1.78 -5.16
C ALA A 176 -12.72 -2.53 -3.90
N ILE A 177 -12.18 -2.13 -2.75
CA ILE A 177 -12.43 -2.72 -1.44
C ILE A 177 -13.14 -1.65 -0.60
N PRO A 178 -14.42 -1.83 -0.24
CA PRO A 178 -15.10 -0.96 0.71
C PRO A 178 -14.43 -1.08 2.07
N LEU A 179 -14.09 0.04 2.69
CA LEU A 179 -13.34 0.08 3.94
C LEU A 179 -13.87 1.18 4.88
N LEU A 180 -14.38 0.77 6.04
CA LEU A 180 -14.80 1.64 7.14
C LEU A 180 -14.12 1.22 8.44
N PRO A 181 -14.09 2.11 9.46
CA PRO A 181 -13.60 1.78 10.79
C PRO A 181 -14.23 0.49 11.35
N GLY A 182 -13.38 -0.42 11.83
CA GLY A 182 -13.79 -1.72 12.38
C GLY A 182 -13.73 -2.89 11.39
N GLU A 183 -13.49 -2.66 10.10
CA GLU A 183 -13.48 -3.71 9.06
C GLU A 183 -12.07 -4.30 8.79
N THR A 184 -11.15 -4.23 9.76
CA THR A 184 -9.74 -4.66 9.59
C THR A 184 -9.60 -6.15 9.27
N ASP A 185 -10.41 -7.01 9.90
CA ASP A 185 -10.37 -8.46 9.63
C ASP A 185 -10.86 -8.79 8.22
N HIS A 186 -11.88 -8.08 7.74
CA HIS A 186 -12.35 -8.19 6.37
C HIS A 186 -11.24 -7.77 5.40
N LEU A 187 -10.57 -6.64 5.65
CA LEU A 187 -9.44 -6.20 4.85
C LEU A 187 -8.30 -7.24 4.85
N ALA A 188 -7.97 -7.85 5.99
CA ALA A 188 -6.95 -8.90 6.06
C ALA A 188 -7.32 -10.11 5.18
N ALA A 189 -8.58 -10.56 5.23
CA ALA A 189 -9.06 -11.64 4.36
C ALA A 189 -8.95 -11.27 2.87
N GLU A 190 -9.28 -10.02 2.51
CA GLU A 190 -9.15 -9.54 1.14
C GLU A 190 -7.69 -9.48 0.68
N LEU A 191 -6.79 -8.90 1.48
CA LEU A 191 -5.35 -8.86 1.18
C LEU A 191 -4.79 -10.27 0.98
N CYS A 192 -5.15 -11.20 1.87
CA CYS A 192 -4.75 -12.61 1.75
C CYS A 192 -5.18 -13.19 0.39
N ALA A 193 -6.46 -13.03 0.04
CA ALA A 193 -7.01 -13.56 -1.20
C ALA A 193 -6.43 -12.90 -2.46
N TRP A 194 -6.12 -11.60 -2.44
CA TRP A 194 -5.42 -10.92 -3.56
C TRP A 194 -3.98 -11.37 -3.71
N LEU A 195 -3.25 -11.55 -2.61
CA LEU A 195 -1.86 -11.98 -2.62
C LEU A 195 -1.69 -13.44 -3.05
N ASP A 196 -2.69 -14.28 -2.77
CA ASP A 196 -2.69 -15.72 -3.12
C ASP A 196 -3.24 -15.98 -4.53
N ALA A 197 -4.16 -15.16 -5.03
CA ALA A 197 -4.68 -15.30 -6.40
C ALA A 197 -3.64 -14.94 -7.49
N ALA A 198 -2.55 -14.29 -7.10
CA ALA A 198 -1.49 -13.84 -7.99
C ALA A 198 -0.21 -14.71 -7.92
N THR A 199 -0.32 -15.89 -7.31
CA THR A 199 0.67 -16.99 -7.32
C THR A 199 0.39 -17.94 -8.48
#